data_AF-A0A9E3E7L7-F1
#
_entry.id   AF-A0A9E3E7L7-F1
#
_cell.length_a   1.000
_cell.length_b   1.000
_cell.length_c   1.000
_cell.angle_alpha   90.00
_cell.angle_beta   90.00
_cell.angle_gamma   90.00
#
_symmetry.space_group_name_H-M   'P 1'
#
loop_
_entity.id
_entity.type
_entity.pdbx_description
1 polymer ?
#
loop_
_entity_poly.entity_id
_entity_poly.type
_entity_poly.pdbx_seq_one_letter_code
_entity_poly.pdbx_strand_id
1 'polypeptide(L)'
;MIRNIVGLSELSGLSDRVILIDPNDIEYPPCLNLFDFGLDRLSNYDPVEREKLINGAIALYEYMFGALLGADLTQRQGVIFRYLARLLMVVPNATIHTLREFIESPEKTRPYLSKLDPTSKLFFETQFFASVYDDTRQQILTRLWGVISNSVLARMFSHTRNAVDLFSALNRGSLILINTAKDLLKQDGCEIFGRFFIALLVQAVQERAAIPENRRRATFVYIDEAQDYFDEGIENLLNQARKYKVGLILAHQNLGQFDLRLQAAVMASTAIKIAGGLSARDAGTLSREMRCEPEFLLAMRKHTASTDFACFIRNVTAPPVALTVPLGQMERLPRMTEAELERLRAHNRRRVAAVRGETAEPAQLQVSQQPAPAEKVEIEEPELL
;
A
#
# COMPACT_ATOMS: atom_id res chain seq x y z
N MET A 1 -13.68 -14.55 5.24
CA MET A 1 -12.38 -15.26 5.39
C MET A 1 -11.87 -15.27 6.85
N ILE A 2 -11.89 -14.14 7.59
CA ILE A 2 -11.47 -14.06 9.01
C ILE A 2 -12.28 -15.00 9.95
N ARG A 3 -13.55 -15.29 9.64
CA ARG A 3 -14.37 -16.28 10.39
C ARG A 3 -13.86 -17.73 10.27
N ASN A 4 -13.01 -18.03 9.30
CA ASN A 4 -12.43 -19.36 9.06
C ASN A 4 -11.04 -19.52 9.69
N ILE A 5 -10.60 -18.56 10.51
CA ILE A 5 -9.37 -18.71 11.25
C ILE A 5 -9.56 -19.88 12.24
N VAL A 6 -8.59 -20.78 12.20
CA VAL A 6 -8.44 -21.91 13.12
C VAL A 6 -8.64 -21.44 14.57
N GLY A 7 -9.29 -22.24 15.42
CA GLY A 7 -9.58 -21.87 16.81
C GLY A 7 -8.42 -21.19 17.55
N LEU A 8 -8.70 -20.21 18.43
CA LEU A 8 -7.66 -19.43 19.13
C LEU A 8 -6.68 -20.29 19.94
N SER A 9 -7.11 -21.47 20.38
CA SER A 9 -6.25 -22.48 21.03
C SER A 9 -5.09 -22.93 20.15
N GLU A 10 -5.30 -23.03 18.83
CA GLU A 10 -4.28 -23.36 17.83
C GLU A 10 -3.35 -22.15 17.56
N LEU A 11 -3.82 -20.95 17.89
CA LEU A 11 -3.04 -19.70 17.88
C LEU A 11 -2.49 -19.35 19.27
N SER A 12 -2.51 -20.27 20.23
CA SER A 12 -2.00 -20.02 21.59
C SER A 12 -0.52 -19.58 21.53
N GLY A 13 -0.22 -18.40 22.10
CA GLY A 13 1.09 -17.74 21.99
C GLY A 13 1.29 -16.82 20.78
N LEU A 14 0.33 -16.77 19.85
CA LEU A 14 0.26 -15.81 18.74
C LEU A 14 -0.85 -14.76 18.92
N SER A 15 -1.80 -14.92 19.84
CA SER A 15 -2.92 -14.01 20.06
C SER A 15 -2.51 -12.52 20.12
N ASP A 16 -1.45 -12.19 20.87
CA ASP A 16 -0.93 -10.82 21.02
C ASP A 16 -0.12 -10.32 19.81
N ARG A 17 0.05 -11.20 18.82
CA ARG A 17 0.78 -10.99 17.56
C ARG A 17 -0.14 -11.11 16.34
N VAL A 18 -1.43 -11.35 16.53
CA VAL A 18 -2.43 -11.23 15.46
C VAL A 18 -2.78 -9.75 15.28
N ILE A 19 -2.82 -9.31 14.02
CA ILE A 19 -3.26 -7.97 13.61
C ILE A 19 -4.32 -8.19 12.53
N LEU A 20 -5.54 -7.70 12.77
CA LEU A 20 -6.64 -7.74 11.82
C LEU A 20 -6.89 -6.35 11.28
N ILE A 21 -6.86 -6.20 9.96
CA ILE A 21 -7.29 -4.99 9.27
C ILE A 21 -8.53 -5.37 8.46
N ASP A 22 -9.68 -4.88 8.91
CA ASP A 22 -10.97 -5.22 8.33
C ASP A 22 -11.86 -3.98 8.21
N PRO A 23 -12.02 -3.42 7.00
CA PRO A 23 -12.93 -2.30 6.74
C PRO A 23 -14.40 -2.59 7.09
N ASN A 24 -14.79 -3.86 7.24
CA ASN A 24 -16.16 -4.23 7.63
C ASN A 24 -16.48 -3.89 9.09
N ASP A 25 -15.48 -3.60 9.94
CA ASP A 25 -15.69 -3.09 11.29
C ASP A 25 -15.93 -1.57 11.26
N ILE A 26 -17.05 -1.17 10.68
CA ILE A 26 -17.36 0.23 10.33
C ILE A 26 -17.36 1.16 11.56
N GLU A 27 -17.70 0.62 12.74
CA GLU A 27 -17.70 1.37 14.00
C GLU A 27 -16.30 1.61 14.58
N TYR A 28 -15.33 0.80 14.16
CA TYR A 28 -13.94 0.82 14.62
C TYR A 28 -13.00 0.73 13.41
N PRO A 29 -13.00 1.73 12.51
CA PRO A 29 -12.18 1.70 11.31
C PRO A 29 -10.70 1.67 11.69
N PRO A 30 -9.86 0.92 10.94
CA PRO A 30 -8.40 1.00 11.10
C PRO A 30 -7.88 2.43 10.92
N CYS A 31 -7.01 2.90 11.82
CA CYS A 31 -6.37 4.21 11.63
C CYS A 31 -5.24 4.07 10.63
N LEU A 32 -5.40 4.69 9.47
CA LEU A 32 -4.43 4.69 8.39
C LEU A 32 -4.11 6.13 7.98
N ASN A 33 -2.91 6.32 7.48
CA ASN A 33 -2.46 7.57 6.90
C ASN A 33 -1.54 7.26 5.71
N LEU A 34 -1.89 7.78 4.55
CA LEU A 34 -1.09 7.65 3.33
C LEU A 34 0.29 8.32 3.45
N PHE A 35 0.46 9.22 4.42
CA PHE A 35 1.64 10.07 4.58
C PHE A 35 2.45 9.74 5.84
N ASP A 36 1.99 8.79 6.66
CA ASP A 36 2.75 8.34 7.83
C ASP A 36 3.70 7.20 7.45
N PHE A 37 4.82 7.56 6.84
CA PHE A 37 5.89 6.61 6.48
C PHE A 37 6.81 6.31 7.68
N GLY A 38 6.40 6.54 8.92
CA GLY A 38 7.21 6.20 10.10
C GLY A 38 8.58 6.90 10.14
N LEU A 39 8.66 8.11 9.57
CA LEU A 39 9.88 8.88 9.39
C LEU A 39 10.55 9.26 10.72
N ASP A 40 9.85 9.19 11.85
CA ASP A 40 10.42 9.43 13.18
C ASP A 40 11.62 8.51 13.47
N ARG A 41 11.62 7.32 12.86
CA ARG A 41 12.69 6.31 12.98
C ARG A 41 13.95 6.68 12.20
N LEU A 42 13.85 7.61 11.25
CA LEU A 42 14.97 8.04 10.40
C LEU A 42 16.11 8.69 11.17
N SER A 43 15.80 9.28 12.32
CA SER A 43 16.78 9.91 13.20
C SER A 43 17.87 8.94 13.68
N ASN A 44 17.56 7.64 13.75
CA ASN A 44 18.45 6.60 14.26
C ASN A 44 19.34 5.95 13.19
N TYR A 45 19.10 6.25 11.90
CA TYR A 45 19.89 5.69 10.80
C TYR A 45 21.01 6.64 10.38
N ASP A 46 22.06 6.07 9.78
CA ASP A 46 23.13 6.86 9.19
C ASP A 46 22.60 7.73 8.02
N PRO A 47 23.32 8.79 7.62
CA PRO A 47 22.84 9.72 6.61
C PRO A 47 22.51 9.07 5.26
N VAL A 48 23.24 8.02 4.86
CA VAL A 48 23.04 7.35 3.56
C VAL A 48 21.79 6.47 3.61
N GLU A 49 21.61 5.71 4.67
CA GLU A 49 20.40 4.91 4.89
C GLU A 49 19.15 5.79 4.99
N ARG A 50 19.25 6.91 5.71
CA ARG A 50 18.19 7.91 5.82
C ARG A 50 17.75 8.43 4.46
N GLU A 51 18.70 8.83 3.62
CA GLU A 51 18.40 9.37 2.30
C GLU A 51 17.75 8.31 1.39
N LYS A 52 18.18 7.05 1.48
CA LYS A 52 17.54 5.93 0.75
C LYS A 52 16.09 5.74 1.17
N LEU A 53 15.80 5.80 2.47
CA LEU A 53 14.44 5.64 2.99
C LEU A 53 13.53 6.81 2.61
N ILE A 54 14.04 8.05 2.61
CA ILE A 54 13.30 9.23 2.13
C ILE A 54 12.95 9.06 0.64
N ASN A 55 13.93 8.71 -0.20
CA ASN A 55 13.68 8.49 -1.63
C ASN A 55 12.73 7.30 -1.87
N GLY A 56 12.83 6.25 -1.06
CA GLY A 56 11.88 5.13 -1.06
C GLY A 56 10.46 5.58 -0.73
N ALA A 57 10.27 6.37 0.34
CA ALA A 57 8.97 6.90 0.73
C ALA A 57 8.37 7.82 -0.33
N ILE A 58 9.18 8.65 -1.00
CA ILE A 58 8.72 9.48 -2.13
C ILE A 58 8.26 8.61 -3.31
N ALA A 59 9.02 7.56 -3.66
CA ALA A 59 8.62 6.65 -4.73
C ALA A 59 7.32 5.90 -4.39
N LEU A 60 7.15 5.49 -3.13
CA LEU A 60 5.91 4.87 -2.65
C LEU A 60 4.73 5.84 -2.67
N TYR A 61 4.98 7.11 -2.36
CA TYR A 61 3.98 8.15 -2.50
C TYR A 61 3.55 8.30 -3.97
N GLU A 62 4.49 8.46 -4.90
CA GLU A 62 4.20 8.53 -6.34
C GLU A 62 3.40 7.30 -6.81
N TYR A 63 3.78 6.10 -6.38
CA TYR A 63 3.08 4.84 -6.65
C TYR A 63 1.64 4.85 -6.13
N MET A 64 1.44 5.21 -4.87
CA MET A 64 0.11 5.30 -4.27
C MET A 64 -0.77 6.32 -4.98
N PHE A 65 -0.22 7.46 -5.40
CA PHE A 65 -1.00 8.40 -6.19
C PHE A 65 -1.31 7.86 -7.58
N GLY A 66 -0.37 7.28 -8.31
CA GLY A 66 -0.68 6.60 -9.58
C GLY A 66 -1.88 5.64 -9.44
N ALA A 67 -1.92 4.88 -8.35
CA ALA A 67 -3.04 4.03 -8.02
C ALA A 67 -4.36 4.79 -7.78
N LEU A 68 -4.35 5.82 -6.93
CA LEU A 68 -5.54 6.66 -6.68
C LEU A 68 -6.09 7.32 -7.95
N LEU A 69 -5.22 7.55 -8.92
CA LEU A 69 -5.54 8.26 -10.15
C LEU A 69 -6.03 7.32 -11.28
N GLY A 70 -5.98 6.00 -11.09
CA GLY A 70 -6.39 4.99 -12.06
C GLY A 70 -5.54 4.96 -13.34
N ALA A 71 -4.37 5.58 -13.32
CA ALA A 71 -3.43 5.64 -14.43
C ALA A 71 -2.05 6.08 -13.93
N ASP A 72 -1.01 5.73 -14.67
CA ASP A 72 0.33 6.25 -14.42
C ASP A 72 0.33 7.78 -14.42
N LEU A 73 1.11 8.34 -13.51
CA LEU A 73 1.31 9.78 -13.42
C LEU A 73 1.93 10.28 -14.72
N THR A 74 1.32 11.32 -15.32
CA THR A 74 2.03 12.08 -16.36
C THR A 74 3.32 12.65 -15.77
N GLN A 75 4.33 12.91 -16.61
CA GLN A 75 5.60 13.50 -16.12
C GLN A 75 5.37 14.77 -15.29
N ARG A 76 4.43 15.64 -15.70
CA ARG A 76 4.09 16.86 -14.95
C ARG A 76 3.44 16.57 -13.59
N GLN A 77 2.49 15.64 -13.55
CA GLN A 77 1.86 15.21 -12.29
C GLN A 77 2.89 14.60 -11.35
N GLY A 78 3.77 13.72 -11.86
CA GLY A 78 4.84 13.11 -11.09
C GLY A 78 5.76 14.13 -10.43
N VAL A 79 6.18 15.16 -11.16
CA VAL A 79 6.99 16.27 -10.61
C VAL A 79 6.26 16.96 -9.45
N ILE A 80 4.99 17.32 -9.62
CA ILE A 80 4.21 17.97 -8.56
C ILE A 80 4.08 17.07 -7.33
N PHE A 81 3.72 15.80 -7.50
CA PHE A 81 3.56 14.88 -6.38
C PHE A 81 4.85 14.63 -5.62
N ARG A 82 5.99 14.60 -6.32
CA ARG A 82 7.29 14.47 -5.70
C ARG A 82 7.59 15.59 -4.70
N TYR A 83 7.31 16.83 -5.08
CA TYR A 83 7.52 17.98 -4.20
C TYR A 83 6.44 18.10 -3.12
N LEU A 84 5.20 17.72 -3.42
CA LEU A 84 4.14 17.60 -2.41
C LEU A 84 4.45 16.54 -1.37
N ALA A 85 5.01 15.40 -1.76
CA ALA A 85 5.45 14.36 -0.84
C ALA A 85 6.46 14.93 0.16
N ARG A 86 7.51 15.62 -0.34
CA ARG A 86 8.51 16.28 0.51
C ARG A 86 7.88 17.32 1.46
N LEU A 87 6.93 18.11 0.96
CA LEU A 87 6.19 19.07 1.77
C LEU A 87 5.39 18.39 2.88
N LEU A 88 4.61 17.37 2.55
CA LEU A 88 3.78 16.66 3.52
C LEU A 88 4.61 15.93 4.58
N MET A 89 5.83 15.48 4.23
CA MET A 89 6.76 14.87 5.20
C MET A 89 7.25 15.85 6.28
N VAL A 90 7.29 17.17 6.00
CA VAL A 90 7.71 18.20 6.98
C VAL A 90 6.52 18.88 7.69
N VAL A 91 5.30 18.58 7.25
CA VAL A 91 4.06 19.10 7.82
C VAL A 91 3.61 18.16 8.95
N PRO A 92 3.55 18.66 10.21
CA PRO A 92 3.10 17.84 11.32
C PRO A 92 1.68 17.32 11.08
N ASN A 93 1.45 16.03 11.35
CA ASN A 93 0.12 15.42 11.29
C ASN A 93 -0.55 15.56 9.91
N ALA A 94 0.23 15.60 8.82
CA ALA A 94 -0.30 15.66 7.47
C ALA A 94 -1.21 14.46 7.17
N THR A 95 -2.40 14.72 6.64
CA THR A 95 -3.38 13.70 6.22
C THR A 95 -3.87 13.98 4.80
N ILE A 96 -4.69 13.09 4.23
CA ILE A 96 -5.32 13.31 2.92
C ILE A 96 -6.07 14.65 2.82
N HIS A 97 -6.59 15.16 3.95
CA HIS A 97 -7.24 16.46 4.01
C HIS A 97 -6.24 17.62 3.91
N THR A 98 -5.06 17.49 4.52
CA THR A 98 -3.98 18.47 4.39
C THR A 98 -3.54 18.60 2.93
N LEU A 99 -3.37 17.47 2.24
CA LEU A 99 -3.06 17.48 0.81
C LEU A 99 -4.17 18.15 0.00
N ARG A 100 -5.43 17.77 0.21
CA ARG A 100 -6.58 18.39 -0.48
C ARG A 100 -6.56 19.91 -0.30
N GLU A 101 -6.39 20.36 0.94
CA GLU A 101 -6.35 21.77 1.29
C GLU A 101 -5.17 22.52 0.65
N PHE A 102 -3.99 21.90 0.53
CA PHE A 102 -2.86 22.50 -0.20
C PHE A 102 -3.06 22.58 -1.71
N ILE A 103 -3.85 21.69 -2.29
CA ILE A 103 -4.19 21.77 -3.71
C ILE A 103 -5.28 22.82 -3.96
N GLU A 104 -6.30 22.89 -3.09
CA GLU A 104 -7.38 23.89 -3.13
C GLU A 104 -6.87 25.30 -2.84
N SER A 105 -5.98 25.42 -1.86
CA SER A 105 -5.42 26.65 -1.32
C SER A 105 -3.89 26.56 -1.25
N PRO A 106 -3.18 26.63 -2.40
CA PRO A 106 -1.71 26.54 -2.46
C PRO A 106 -0.97 27.45 -1.48
N GLU A 107 -1.52 28.63 -1.16
CA GLU A 107 -0.94 29.59 -0.22
C GLU A 107 -0.71 29.03 1.18
N LYS A 108 -1.49 28.01 1.59
CA LYS A 108 -1.36 27.34 2.89
C LYS A 108 -0.10 26.49 3.02
N THR A 109 0.62 26.26 1.92
CA THR A 109 1.94 25.61 1.93
C THR A 109 3.05 26.52 2.46
N ARG A 110 2.89 27.85 2.36
CA ARG A 110 3.92 28.85 2.66
C ARG A 110 4.58 28.71 4.04
N PRO A 111 3.84 28.45 5.15
CA PRO A 111 4.44 28.32 6.48
C PRO A 111 5.46 27.17 6.60
N TYR A 112 5.42 26.19 5.70
CA TYR A 112 6.26 24.99 5.76
C TYR A 112 7.44 25.02 4.79
N LEU A 113 7.46 25.96 3.84
CA LEU A 113 8.49 26.02 2.79
C LEU A 113 9.90 26.26 3.35
N SER A 114 10.00 26.91 4.52
CA SER A 114 11.29 27.13 5.20
C SER A 114 11.93 25.85 5.76
N LYS A 115 11.15 24.76 5.90
CA LYS A 115 11.63 23.45 6.37
C LYS A 115 12.12 22.54 5.24
N LEU A 116 11.93 22.95 3.99
CA LEU A 116 12.32 22.19 2.82
C LEU A 116 13.79 22.45 2.45
N ASP A 117 14.37 21.53 1.68
CA ASP A 117 15.65 21.75 1.02
C ASP A 117 15.55 22.91 0.00
N PRO A 118 16.68 23.56 -0.37
CA PRO A 118 16.67 24.72 -1.25
C PRO A 118 15.98 24.48 -2.61
N THR A 119 16.13 23.28 -3.18
CA THR A 119 15.53 22.95 -4.48
C THR A 119 14.02 22.80 -4.38
N SER A 120 13.54 22.07 -3.37
CA SER A 120 12.11 21.93 -3.11
C SER A 120 11.47 23.29 -2.80
N LYS A 121 12.11 24.12 -1.99
CA LYS A 121 11.63 25.48 -1.70
C LYS A 121 11.52 26.33 -2.98
N LEU A 122 12.55 26.32 -3.83
CA LEU A 122 12.55 27.05 -5.10
C LEU A 122 11.44 26.58 -6.04
N PHE A 123 11.18 25.26 -6.09
CA PHE A 123 10.06 24.73 -6.87
C PHE A 123 8.72 25.30 -6.40
N PHE A 124 8.47 25.35 -5.10
CA PHE A 124 7.23 25.95 -4.59
C PHE A 124 7.16 27.43 -4.94
N GLU A 125 8.23 28.20 -4.74
CA GLU A 125 8.26 29.65 -4.99
C GLU A 125 8.10 30.03 -6.47
N THR A 126 8.55 29.18 -7.41
CA THR A 126 8.62 29.53 -8.85
C THR A 126 7.68 28.75 -9.75
N GLN A 127 7.39 27.49 -9.42
CA GLN A 127 6.63 26.57 -10.28
C GLN A 127 5.26 26.25 -9.71
N PHE A 128 5.17 25.87 -8.42
CA PHE A 128 3.93 25.33 -7.86
C PHE A 128 2.73 26.29 -7.94
N PHE A 129 2.98 27.60 -7.75
CA PHE A 129 1.97 28.65 -7.86
C PHE A 129 1.75 29.17 -9.29
N ALA A 130 2.52 28.71 -10.27
CA ALA A 130 2.38 29.18 -11.64
C ALA A 130 1.09 28.63 -12.26
N SER A 131 0.42 29.47 -13.06
CA SER A 131 -0.85 29.15 -13.72
C SER A 131 -0.77 27.96 -14.67
N VAL A 132 0.41 27.68 -15.22
CA VAL A 132 0.67 26.52 -16.09
C VAL A 132 0.39 25.17 -15.42
N TYR A 133 0.33 25.13 -14.08
CA TYR A 133 0.02 23.92 -13.32
C TYR A 133 -1.42 23.86 -12.80
N ASP A 134 -2.27 24.85 -13.09
CA ASP A 134 -3.65 24.93 -12.60
C ASP A 134 -4.46 23.69 -12.99
N ASP A 135 -4.44 23.31 -14.27
CA ASP A 135 -5.12 22.11 -14.77
C ASP A 135 -4.62 20.84 -14.09
N THR A 136 -3.32 20.76 -13.83
CA THR A 136 -2.73 19.60 -13.16
C THR A 136 -3.20 19.52 -11.71
N ARG A 137 -3.24 20.66 -10.99
CA ARG A 137 -3.77 20.73 -9.62
C ARG A 137 -5.26 20.37 -9.58
N GLN A 138 -6.07 20.83 -10.54
CA GLN A 138 -7.50 20.47 -10.62
C GLN A 138 -7.73 18.98 -10.90
N GLN A 139 -6.90 18.34 -11.73
CA GLN A 139 -6.97 16.89 -11.94
C GLN A 139 -6.63 16.10 -10.67
N ILE A 140 -5.62 16.56 -9.93
CA ILE A 140 -5.25 15.97 -8.64
C ILE A 140 -6.42 16.11 -7.65
N LEU A 141 -7.00 17.31 -7.55
CA LEU A 141 -8.11 17.60 -6.65
C LEU A 141 -9.34 16.75 -6.95
N THR A 142 -9.75 16.66 -8.21
CA THR A 142 -10.89 15.84 -8.65
C THR A 142 -10.76 14.39 -8.19
N ARG A 143 -9.55 13.82 -8.30
CA ARG A 143 -9.30 12.42 -7.94
C ARG A 143 -9.19 12.24 -6.42
N LEU A 144 -8.61 13.20 -5.70
CA LEU A 144 -8.68 13.23 -4.22
C LEU A 144 -10.13 13.21 -3.73
N TRP A 145 -11.01 13.99 -4.35
CA TRP A 145 -12.44 13.95 -4.06
C TRP A 145 -13.06 12.59 -4.37
N GLY A 146 -12.62 11.89 -5.43
CA GLY A 146 -13.01 10.51 -5.71
C GLY A 146 -12.71 9.57 -4.54
N VAL A 147 -11.50 9.61 -3.99
CA VAL A 147 -11.10 8.78 -2.83
C VAL A 147 -11.89 9.15 -1.57
N ILE A 148 -12.00 10.46 -1.29
CA ILE A 148 -12.68 10.98 -0.10
C ILE A 148 -14.20 10.75 -0.17
N SER A 149 -14.78 10.66 -1.37
CA SER A 149 -16.22 10.40 -1.55
C SER A 149 -16.64 9.03 -1.01
N ASN A 150 -15.71 8.07 -0.96
CA ASN A 150 -15.92 6.81 -0.27
C ASN A 150 -15.76 7.04 1.23
N SER A 151 -16.89 7.16 1.94
CA SER A 151 -16.89 7.46 3.37
C SER A 151 -16.14 6.44 4.24
N VAL A 152 -15.96 5.20 3.78
CA VAL A 152 -15.19 4.17 4.50
C VAL A 152 -13.69 4.42 4.34
N LEU A 153 -13.22 4.66 3.11
CA LEU A 153 -11.81 5.01 2.84
C LEU A 153 -11.44 6.33 3.51
N ALA A 154 -12.30 7.35 3.40
CA ALA A 154 -12.10 8.63 4.07
C ALA A 154 -11.90 8.42 5.57
N ARG A 155 -12.83 7.72 6.24
CA ARG A 155 -12.72 7.44 7.68
C ARG A 155 -11.41 6.72 8.04
N MET A 156 -10.94 5.78 7.23
CA MET A 156 -9.67 5.09 7.51
C MET A 156 -8.45 5.98 7.30
N PHE A 157 -8.36 6.72 6.17
CA PHE A 157 -7.16 7.48 5.77
C PHE A 157 -7.03 8.89 6.36
N SER A 158 -8.04 9.37 7.09
CA SER A 158 -8.03 10.69 7.71
C SER A 158 -7.28 10.77 9.04
N HIS A 159 -6.62 9.69 9.46
CA HIS A 159 -5.86 9.69 10.72
C HIS A 159 -4.46 10.27 10.50
N THR A 160 -3.86 10.77 11.58
CA THR A 160 -2.52 11.37 11.53
C THR A 160 -1.42 10.31 11.55
N ARG A 161 -1.73 9.09 12.00
CA ARG A 161 -0.79 7.98 12.11
C ARG A 161 -1.39 6.68 11.59
N ASN A 162 -0.51 5.82 11.09
CA ASN A 162 -0.79 4.42 10.81
C ASN A 162 -0.80 3.63 12.12
N ALA A 163 -1.91 2.99 12.46
CA ALA A 163 -1.98 2.12 13.63
C ALA A 163 -1.15 0.84 13.46
N VAL A 164 -0.86 0.47 12.20
CA VAL A 164 -0.06 -0.71 11.87
C VAL A 164 1.32 -0.30 11.40
N ASP A 165 2.30 -0.69 12.21
CA ASP A 165 3.70 -0.64 11.85
C ASP A 165 4.14 -2.01 11.28
N LEU A 166 4.11 -2.14 9.95
CA LEU A 166 4.48 -3.39 9.29
C LEU A 166 5.94 -3.77 9.57
N PHE A 167 6.88 -2.83 9.59
CA PHE A 167 8.28 -3.15 9.89
C PHE A 167 8.43 -3.89 11.22
N SER A 168 7.89 -3.33 12.31
CA SER A 168 7.94 -4.01 13.62
C SER A 168 7.16 -5.32 13.61
N ALA A 169 5.98 -5.34 12.97
CA ALA A 169 5.13 -6.52 12.93
C ALA A 169 5.81 -7.71 12.24
N LEU A 170 6.43 -7.49 11.07
CA LEU A 170 7.14 -8.55 10.33
C LEU A 170 8.34 -9.08 11.13
N ASN A 171 9.09 -8.19 11.80
CA ASN A 171 10.27 -8.57 12.60
C ASN A 171 9.92 -9.29 13.91
N ARG A 172 8.77 -8.96 14.52
CA ARG A 172 8.19 -9.67 15.69
C ARG A 172 7.60 -11.04 15.33
N GLY A 173 7.42 -11.33 14.03
CA GLY A 173 6.77 -12.55 13.56
C GLY A 173 5.27 -12.52 13.82
N SER A 174 4.64 -11.39 13.53
CA SER A 174 3.21 -11.20 13.66
C SER A 174 2.44 -11.87 12.53
N LEU A 175 1.21 -12.29 12.81
CA LEU A 175 0.24 -12.73 11.81
C LEU A 175 -0.64 -11.54 11.45
N ILE A 176 -0.49 -11.02 10.23
CA ILE A 176 -1.24 -9.86 9.76
C ILE A 176 -2.26 -10.35 8.74
N LEU A 177 -3.54 -10.09 9.01
CA LEU A 177 -4.65 -10.46 8.14
C LEU A 177 -5.32 -9.18 7.66
N ILE A 178 -5.26 -8.96 6.35
CA ILE A 178 -5.84 -7.78 5.70
C ILE A 178 -7.03 -8.27 4.87
N ASN A 179 -8.22 -7.82 5.24
CA ASN A 179 -9.43 -8.03 4.46
C ASN A 179 -9.63 -6.83 3.53
N THR A 180 -9.61 -7.06 2.23
CA THR A 180 -9.79 -5.99 1.22
C THR A 180 -11.26 -5.63 1.00
N ALA A 181 -12.19 -6.36 1.62
CA ALA A 181 -13.61 -6.02 1.76
C ALA A 181 -14.27 -5.59 0.43
N LYS A 182 -14.03 -6.35 -0.65
CA LYS A 182 -14.49 -6.04 -2.03
C LYS A 182 -15.97 -5.68 -2.14
N ASP A 183 -16.84 -6.33 -1.36
CA ASP A 183 -18.28 -6.03 -1.34
C ASP A 183 -18.61 -4.63 -0.81
N LEU A 184 -17.86 -4.18 0.20
CA LEU A 184 -18.01 -2.89 0.88
C LEU A 184 -17.28 -1.77 0.14
N LEU A 185 -16.01 -1.98 -0.20
CA LEU A 185 -15.15 -0.96 -0.83
C LEU A 185 -15.35 -0.85 -2.34
N LYS A 186 -16.05 -1.82 -2.95
CA LYS A 186 -16.13 -2.01 -4.40
C LYS A 186 -14.73 -2.21 -5.00
N GLN A 187 -14.67 -2.31 -6.33
CA GLN A 187 -13.44 -2.62 -7.05
C GLN A 187 -12.36 -1.56 -6.81
N ASP A 188 -12.65 -0.29 -7.12
CA ASP A 188 -11.68 0.80 -7.01
C ASP A 188 -11.17 0.98 -5.57
N GLY A 189 -12.06 0.88 -4.57
CA GLY A 189 -11.66 1.00 -3.18
C GLY A 189 -10.82 -0.19 -2.69
N CYS A 190 -11.12 -1.40 -3.18
CA CYS A 190 -10.33 -2.60 -2.90
C CYS A 190 -8.91 -2.48 -3.47
N GLU A 191 -8.77 -1.99 -4.71
CA GLU A 191 -7.49 -1.74 -5.37
C GLU A 191 -6.65 -0.71 -4.62
N ILE A 192 -7.23 0.45 -4.29
CA ILE A 192 -6.57 1.49 -3.48
C ILE A 192 -6.08 0.93 -2.15
N PHE A 193 -6.95 0.20 -1.45
CA PHE A 193 -6.65 -0.35 -0.14
C PHE A 193 -5.56 -1.42 -0.19
N GLY A 194 -5.61 -2.34 -1.16
CA GLY A 194 -4.60 -3.37 -1.35
C GLY A 194 -3.24 -2.78 -1.71
N ARG A 195 -3.20 -1.83 -2.67
CA ARG A 195 -1.97 -1.14 -3.07
C ARG A 195 -1.35 -0.33 -1.94
N PHE A 196 -2.17 0.28 -1.08
CA PHE A 196 -1.66 0.94 0.13
C PHE A 196 -0.88 -0.03 1.03
N PHE A 197 -1.40 -1.24 1.28
CA PHE A 197 -0.68 -2.23 2.09
C PHE A 197 0.54 -2.82 1.38
N ILE A 198 0.50 -2.96 0.05
CA ILE A 198 1.69 -3.33 -0.74
C ILE A 198 2.77 -2.26 -0.61
N ALA A 199 2.40 -0.98 -0.67
CA ALA A 199 3.33 0.12 -0.48
C ALA A 199 3.98 0.09 0.93
N LEU A 200 3.17 -0.07 1.98
CA LEU A 200 3.69 -0.24 3.35
C LEU A 200 4.59 -1.47 3.49
N LEU A 201 4.28 -2.56 2.78
CA LEU A 201 5.08 -3.77 2.78
C LEU A 201 6.43 -3.54 2.09
N VAL A 202 6.44 -2.89 0.92
CA VAL A 202 7.68 -2.51 0.22
C VAL A 202 8.54 -1.63 1.12
N GLN A 203 7.95 -0.66 1.81
CA GLN A 203 8.66 0.16 2.78
C GLN A 203 9.29 -0.67 3.90
N ALA A 204 8.49 -1.52 4.56
CA ALA A 204 8.95 -2.37 5.65
C ALA A 204 10.06 -3.34 5.19
N VAL A 205 10.01 -3.81 3.94
CA VAL A 205 11.06 -4.63 3.32
C VAL A 205 12.35 -3.83 3.13
N GLN A 206 12.26 -2.58 2.66
CA GLN A 206 13.43 -1.71 2.49
C GLN A 206 14.08 -1.36 3.83
N GLU A 207 13.28 -1.06 4.87
CA GLU A 207 13.79 -0.78 6.22
C GLU A 207 14.56 -1.96 6.84
N ARG A 208 14.31 -3.20 6.39
CA ARG A 208 15.09 -4.37 6.81
C ARG A 208 16.54 -4.36 6.32
N ALA A 209 16.93 -3.42 5.46
CA ALA A 209 18.33 -3.18 5.12
C ALA A 209 19.19 -2.96 6.36
N ALA A 210 18.68 -2.23 7.35
CA ALA A 210 19.38 -1.95 8.60
C ALA A 210 19.46 -3.15 9.56
N ILE A 211 18.77 -4.27 9.26
CA ILE A 211 18.85 -5.50 10.06
C ILE A 211 19.88 -6.44 9.41
N PRO A 212 20.88 -6.95 10.16
CA PRO A 212 21.80 -7.97 9.67
C PRO A 212 21.08 -9.21 9.12
N GLU A 213 21.54 -9.76 8.01
CA GLU A 213 20.84 -10.83 7.28
C GLU A 213 20.53 -12.06 8.15
N ASN A 214 21.47 -12.46 9.01
CA ASN A 214 21.30 -13.58 9.95
C ASN A 214 20.24 -13.32 11.03
N ARG A 215 19.90 -12.06 11.31
CA ARG A 215 18.88 -11.64 12.28
C ARG A 215 17.52 -11.35 11.64
N ARG A 216 17.43 -11.24 10.32
CA ARG A 216 16.16 -11.04 9.61
C ARG A 216 15.25 -12.25 9.81
N ARG A 217 14.03 -12.01 10.30
CA ARG A 217 13.01 -13.03 10.42
C ARG A 217 12.37 -13.31 9.06
N ALA A 218 12.28 -14.58 8.69
CA ALA A 218 11.58 -14.99 7.48
C ALA A 218 10.10 -14.56 7.55
N THR A 219 9.59 -14.07 6.42
CA THR A 219 8.24 -13.54 6.32
C THR A 219 7.63 -13.99 5.00
N PHE A 220 6.40 -14.48 5.06
CA PHE A 220 5.66 -14.92 3.88
C PHE A 220 4.45 -14.02 3.68
N VAL A 221 4.26 -13.55 2.47
CA VAL A 221 3.18 -12.65 2.07
C VAL A 221 2.30 -13.39 1.09
N TYR A 222 1.04 -13.57 1.46
CA TYR A 222 0.03 -14.21 0.64
C TYR A 222 -0.88 -13.12 0.09
N ILE A 223 -0.99 -13.05 -1.23
CA ILE A 223 -1.88 -12.11 -1.93
C ILE A 223 -2.85 -12.96 -2.74
N ASP A 224 -4.10 -12.98 -2.29
CA ASP A 224 -5.21 -13.59 -3.01
C ASP A 224 -5.73 -12.62 -4.08
N GLU A 225 -6.26 -13.16 -5.17
CA GLU A 225 -6.70 -12.40 -6.35
C GLU A 225 -5.69 -11.33 -6.78
N ALA A 226 -4.41 -11.72 -6.83
CA ALA A 226 -3.29 -10.80 -7.02
C ALA A 226 -3.41 -9.94 -8.29
N GLN A 227 -4.18 -10.37 -9.30
CA GLN A 227 -4.49 -9.57 -10.50
C GLN A 227 -5.06 -8.19 -10.21
N ASP A 228 -5.77 -8.03 -9.08
CA ASP A 228 -6.36 -6.75 -8.71
C ASP A 228 -5.27 -5.73 -8.26
N TYR A 229 -4.04 -6.20 -8.01
CA TYR A 229 -2.94 -5.39 -7.46
C TYR A 229 -1.63 -5.47 -8.25
N PHE A 230 -1.65 -6.16 -9.39
CA PHE A 230 -0.46 -6.43 -10.18
C PHE A 230 -0.04 -5.17 -10.95
N ASP A 231 1.10 -4.62 -10.56
CA ASP A 231 1.70 -3.42 -11.14
C ASP A 231 3.23 -3.39 -10.90
N GLU A 232 3.89 -2.27 -11.23
CA GLU A 232 5.33 -2.08 -11.04
C GLU A 232 5.75 -2.21 -9.56
N GLY A 233 4.85 -1.95 -8.60
CA GLY A 233 5.11 -2.12 -7.17
C GLY A 233 5.32 -3.59 -6.80
N ILE A 234 4.43 -4.48 -7.28
CA ILE A 234 4.57 -5.92 -7.11
C ILE A 234 5.80 -6.47 -7.87
N GLU A 235 6.08 -6.00 -9.08
CA GLU A 235 7.29 -6.37 -9.82
C GLU A 235 8.56 -6.06 -9.01
N ASN A 236 8.66 -4.84 -8.48
CA ASN A 236 9.79 -4.43 -7.64
C ASN A 236 9.89 -5.27 -6.37
N LEU A 237 8.76 -5.55 -5.72
CA LEU A 237 8.72 -6.37 -4.52
C LEU A 237 9.21 -7.79 -4.82
N LEU A 238 8.75 -8.43 -5.90
CA LEU A 238 9.22 -9.76 -6.33
C LEU A 238 10.74 -9.80 -6.55
N ASN A 239 11.30 -8.76 -7.17
CA ASN A 239 12.73 -8.67 -7.47
C ASN A 239 13.62 -8.43 -6.24
N GLN A 240 13.11 -7.74 -5.21
CA GLN A 240 13.91 -7.29 -4.07
C GLN A 240 13.66 -8.09 -2.77
N ALA A 241 12.44 -8.59 -2.56
CA ALA A 241 11.99 -9.21 -1.30
C ALA A 241 12.91 -10.34 -0.81
N ARG A 242 13.45 -11.14 -1.72
CA ARG A 242 14.34 -12.26 -1.39
C ARG A 242 15.56 -11.83 -0.57
N LYS A 243 16.18 -10.69 -0.91
CA LYS A 243 17.36 -10.15 -0.19
C LYS A 243 17.03 -9.84 1.28
N TYR A 244 15.76 -9.60 1.58
CA TYR A 244 15.26 -9.23 2.91
C TYR A 244 14.49 -10.36 3.61
N LYS A 245 14.66 -11.61 3.15
CA LYS A 245 13.98 -12.81 3.66
C LYS A 245 12.45 -12.69 3.64
N VAL A 246 11.92 -12.04 2.62
CA VAL A 246 10.48 -11.99 2.35
C VAL A 246 10.18 -12.85 1.13
N GLY A 247 9.25 -13.80 1.28
CA GLY A 247 8.75 -14.64 0.19
C GLY A 247 7.31 -14.25 -0.16
N LEU A 248 7.01 -14.10 -1.44
CA LEU A 248 5.66 -13.82 -1.92
C LEU A 248 5.00 -15.09 -2.45
N ILE A 249 3.72 -15.23 -2.17
CA ILE A 249 2.82 -16.25 -2.70
C ILE A 249 1.64 -15.50 -3.30
N LEU A 250 1.49 -15.62 -4.62
CA LEU A 250 0.49 -14.89 -5.40
C LEU A 250 -0.50 -15.91 -5.96
N ALA A 251 -1.78 -15.74 -5.65
CA ALA A 251 -2.86 -16.54 -6.23
C ALA A 251 -3.66 -15.68 -7.21
N HIS A 252 -3.95 -16.24 -8.39
CA HIS A 252 -4.75 -15.59 -9.43
C HIS A 252 -5.40 -16.65 -10.33
N GLN A 253 -6.46 -16.28 -11.04
CA GLN A 253 -7.26 -17.26 -11.81
C GLN A 253 -6.91 -17.31 -13.31
N ASN A 254 -6.53 -16.18 -13.91
CA ASN A 254 -6.34 -16.08 -15.36
C ASN A 254 -5.05 -15.31 -15.67
N LEU A 255 -4.21 -15.83 -16.56
CA LEU A 255 -2.98 -15.14 -16.97
C LEU A 255 -3.26 -13.97 -17.92
N GLY A 256 -4.35 -14.02 -18.67
CA GLY A 256 -4.78 -12.96 -19.58
C GLY A 256 -5.25 -11.68 -18.89
N GLN A 257 -5.32 -11.66 -17.56
CA GLN A 257 -5.55 -10.45 -16.77
C GLN A 257 -4.26 -9.63 -16.59
N PHE A 258 -3.09 -10.22 -16.87
CA PHE A 258 -1.82 -9.51 -16.85
C PHE A 258 -1.51 -8.92 -18.21
N ASP A 259 -0.87 -7.75 -18.21
CA ASP A 259 -0.12 -7.33 -19.39
C ASP A 259 1.08 -8.27 -19.62
N LEU A 260 1.58 -8.30 -20.85
CA LEU A 260 2.63 -9.23 -21.25
C LEU A 260 3.96 -8.99 -20.52
N ARG A 261 4.27 -7.75 -20.15
CA ARG A 261 5.52 -7.39 -19.46
C ARG A 261 5.48 -7.92 -18.03
N LEU A 262 4.39 -7.66 -17.33
CA LEU A 262 4.20 -8.10 -15.95
C LEU A 262 4.08 -9.61 -15.85
N GLN A 263 3.38 -10.24 -16.80
CA GLN A 263 3.34 -11.69 -16.90
C GLN A 263 4.76 -12.28 -16.99
N ALA A 264 5.61 -11.74 -17.87
CA ALA A 264 6.99 -12.19 -18.00
C ALA A 264 7.80 -11.99 -16.70
N ALA A 265 7.64 -10.84 -16.04
CA ALA A 265 8.32 -10.54 -14.78
C ALA A 265 7.92 -11.50 -13.66
N VAL A 266 6.63 -11.82 -13.52
CA VAL A 266 6.11 -12.77 -12.53
C VAL A 266 6.62 -14.18 -12.81
N MET A 267 6.58 -14.62 -14.07
CA MET A 267 7.07 -15.95 -14.46
C MET A 267 8.57 -16.09 -14.18
N ALA A 268 9.36 -15.07 -14.52
CA ALA A 268 10.80 -15.05 -14.30
C ALA A 268 11.18 -15.02 -12.82
N SER A 269 10.41 -14.30 -11.99
CA SER A 269 10.72 -14.08 -10.57
C SER A 269 10.19 -15.19 -9.65
N THR A 270 9.24 -16.01 -10.12
CA THR A 270 8.68 -17.14 -9.35
C THR A 270 9.42 -18.44 -9.64
N ALA A 271 10.04 -19.00 -8.59
CA ALA A 271 10.73 -20.29 -8.67
C ALA A 271 9.78 -21.49 -8.52
N ILE A 272 8.68 -21.31 -7.78
CA ILE A 272 7.66 -22.32 -7.53
C ILE A 272 6.40 -21.91 -8.26
N LYS A 273 5.80 -22.85 -8.99
CA LYS A 273 4.53 -22.67 -9.71
C LYS A 273 3.62 -23.84 -9.38
N ILE A 274 2.38 -23.54 -9.01
CA ILE A 274 1.34 -24.52 -8.74
C ILE A 274 0.16 -24.15 -9.64
N ALA A 275 -0.25 -25.06 -10.52
CA ALA A 275 -1.24 -24.78 -11.55
C ALA A 275 -2.28 -25.89 -11.67
N GLY A 276 -3.56 -25.55 -11.81
CA GLY A 276 -4.66 -26.49 -11.96
C GLY A 276 -5.91 -25.78 -12.48
N GLY A 277 -6.82 -26.51 -13.12
CA GLY A 277 -8.05 -25.94 -13.67
C GLY A 277 -7.82 -24.93 -14.81
N LEU A 278 -6.77 -25.11 -15.61
CA LEU A 278 -6.34 -24.14 -16.62
C LEU A 278 -7.20 -24.16 -17.90
N SER A 279 -7.27 -23.02 -18.56
CA SER A 279 -7.71 -22.93 -19.96
C SER A 279 -6.63 -23.48 -20.92
N ALA A 280 -7.02 -23.84 -22.15
CA ALA A 280 -6.06 -24.28 -23.18
C ALA A 280 -4.98 -23.21 -23.47
N ARG A 281 -5.36 -21.94 -23.43
CA ARG A 281 -4.43 -20.80 -23.58
C ARG A 281 -3.42 -20.77 -22.44
N ASP A 282 -3.88 -20.79 -21.19
CA ASP A 282 -3.02 -20.69 -20.01
C ASP A 282 -2.10 -21.91 -19.89
N ALA A 283 -2.62 -23.11 -20.21
CA ALA A 283 -1.82 -24.33 -20.27
C ALA A 283 -0.68 -24.20 -21.29
N GLY A 284 -0.95 -23.67 -22.49
CA GLY A 284 0.08 -23.44 -23.50
C GLY A 284 1.16 -22.43 -23.09
N THR A 285 0.80 -21.43 -22.28
CA THR A 285 1.78 -20.48 -21.74
C THR A 285 2.59 -21.08 -20.59
N LEU A 286 1.94 -21.71 -19.62
CA LEU A 286 2.59 -22.29 -18.45
C LEU A 286 3.44 -23.52 -18.76
N SER A 287 3.07 -24.31 -19.77
CA SER A 287 3.79 -25.52 -20.15
C SER A 287 5.26 -25.24 -20.49
N ARG A 288 5.51 -24.11 -21.18
CA ARG A 288 6.85 -23.63 -21.52
C ARG A 288 7.67 -23.26 -20.28
N GLU A 289 7.05 -22.55 -19.35
CA GLU A 289 7.67 -22.12 -18.09
C GLU A 289 7.93 -23.28 -17.13
N MET A 290 7.00 -24.23 -17.07
CA MET A 290 7.05 -25.42 -16.20
C MET A 290 7.77 -26.60 -16.86
N ARG A 291 8.22 -26.48 -18.12
CA ARG A 291 8.94 -27.52 -18.87
C ARG A 291 8.18 -28.84 -18.95
N CYS A 292 6.93 -28.78 -19.41
CA CYS A 292 6.06 -29.93 -19.60
C CYS A 292 5.19 -29.78 -20.85
N GLU A 293 4.47 -30.84 -21.20
CA GLU A 293 3.47 -30.79 -22.27
C GLU A 293 2.17 -30.12 -21.77
N PRO A 294 1.49 -29.29 -22.59
CA PRO A 294 0.21 -28.67 -22.21
C PRO A 294 -0.85 -29.67 -21.73
N GLU A 295 -0.88 -30.87 -22.30
CA GLU A 295 -1.83 -31.94 -21.97
C GLU A 295 -1.69 -32.39 -20.51
N PHE A 296 -0.47 -32.40 -19.97
CA PHE A 296 -0.24 -32.71 -18.56
C PHE A 296 -0.91 -31.67 -17.65
N LEU A 297 -0.80 -30.39 -17.99
CA LEU A 297 -1.44 -29.32 -17.22
C LEU A 297 -2.97 -29.35 -17.36
N LEU A 298 -3.50 -29.66 -18.55
CA LEU A 298 -4.94 -29.79 -18.79
C LEU A 298 -5.57 -31.03 -18.11
N ALA A 299 -4.75 -31.99 -17.69
CA ALA A 299 -5.18 -33.11 -16.88
C ALA A 299 -5.38 -32.74 -15.40
N MET A 300 -4.84 -31.60 -14.94
CA MET A 300 -4.99 -31.12 -13.57
C MET A 300 -6.39 -30.54 -13.35
N ARG A 301 -7.32 -31.38 -12.89
CA ARG A 301 -8.75 -31.06 -12.82
C ARG A 301 -9.29 -31.17 -11.40
N LYS A 302 -10.40 -30.47 -11.18
CA LYS A 302 -11.19 -30.59 -9.96
C LYS A 302 -12.08 -31.84 -10.04
N HIS A 303 -12.05 -32.63 -8.98
CA HIS A 303 -12.93 -33.77 -8.74
C HIS A 303 -13.95 -33.43 -7.65
N THR A 304 -14.82 -34.38 -7.32
CA THR A 304 -15.85 -34.19 -6.28
C THR A 304 -15.26 -33.90 -4.90
N ALA A 305 -14.19 -34.61 -4.51
CA ALA A 305 -13.61 -34.53 -3.16
C ALA A 305 -12.14 -34.08 -3.13
N SER A 306 -11.55 -33.82 -4.29
CA SER A 306 -10.14 -33.43 -4.42
C SER A 306 -9.95 -32.56 -5.65
N THR A 307 -8.77 -31.96 -5.79
CA THR A 307 -8.35 -31.27 -7.00
C THR A 307 -6.89 -31.61 -7.26
N ASP A 308 -6.54 -31.78 -8.53
CA ASP A 308 -5.16 -32.02 -8.93
C ASP A 308 -4.50 -30.70 -9.32
N PHE A 309 -3.24 -30.55 -8.94
CA PHE A 309 -2.38 -29.43 -9.30
C PHE A 309 -1.04 -29.94 -9.83
N ALA A 310 -0.53 -29.33 -10.88
CA ALA A 310 0.85 -29.49 -11.30
C ALA A 310 1.73 -28.58 -10.43
N CYS A 311 2.72 -29.17 -9.76
CA CYS A 311 3.71 -28.46 -8.97
C CYS A 311 5.06 -28.49 -9.67
N PHE A 312 5.59 -27.30 -9.95
CA PHE A 312 6.90 -27.09 -10.53
C PHE A 312 7.77 -26.27 -9.58
N ILE A 313 8.95 -26.79 -9.27
CA ILE A 313 10.02 -26.10 -8.55
C ILE A 313 11.21 -26.03 -9.50
N ARG A 314 11.60 -24.80 -9.88
CA ARG A 314 12.72 -24.53 -10.79
C ARG A 314 13.98 -25.24 -10.30
N ASN A 315 14.61 -25.99 -11.20
CA ASN A 315 15.82 -26.79 -10.96
C ASN A 315 15.65 -27.96 -9.97
N VAL A 316 14.43 -28.32 -9.58
CA VAL A 316 14.17 -29.44 -8.67
C VAL A 316 13.20 -30.44 -9.29
N THR A 317 12.07 -30.00 -9.84
CA THR A 317 11.06 -30.88 -10.45
C THR A 317 10.91 -30.53 -11.94
N ALA A 318 11.70 -31.16 -12.80
CA ALA A 318 11.55 -31.08 -14.25
C ALA A 318 11.52 -32.51 -14.83
N PRO A 319 10.35 -33.05 -15.22
CA PRO A 319 9.04 -32.39 -15.33
C PRO A 319 8.35 -32.10 -13.96
N PRO A 320 7.28 -31.26 -13.94
CA PRO A 320 6.45 -31.02 -12.76
C PRO A 320 5.77 -32.29 -12.25
N VAL A 321 5.41 -32.29 -10.96
CA VAL A 321 4.75 -33.41 -10.29
C VAL A 321 3.28 -33.08 -10.05
N ALA A 322 2.39 -34.05 -10.30
CA ALA A 322 0.98 -33.91 -9.97
C ALA A 322 0.76 -34.09 -8.46
N LEU A 323 0.05 -33.15 -7.84
CA LEU A 323 -0.33 -33.16 -6.43
C LEU A 323 -1.86 -33.17 -6.32
N THR A 324 -2.41 -34.19 -5.68
CA THR A 324 -3.84 -34.26 -5.38
C THR A 324 -4.10 -33.66 -3.99
N VAL A 325 -4.87 -32.58 -3.94
CA VAL A 325 -5.24 -31.87 -2.71
C VAL A 325 -6.69 -32.18 -2.35
N PRO A 326 -6.98 -32.68 -1.14
CA PRO A 326 -8.35 -32.94 -0.71
C PRO A 326 -9.12 -31.63 -0.52
N LEU A 327 -10.35 -31.57 -1.02
CA LEU A 327 -11.26 -30.44 -0.84
C LEU A 327 -12.02 -30.57 0.48
N GLY A 328 -12.37 -29.43 1.08
CA GLY A 328 -13.13 -29.38 2.32
C GLY A 328 -12.29 -29.53 3.60
N GLN A 329 -10.97 -29.68 3.50
CA GLN A 329 -10.12 -29.88 4.68
C GLN A 329 -10.13 -28.65 5.60
N MET A 330 -9.95 -27.45 5.03
CA MET A 330 -9.94 -26.20 5.81
C MET A 330 -11.31 -25.90 6.42
N GLU A 331 -12.39 -26.21 5.72
CA GLU A 331 -13.78 -25.96 6.14
C GLU A 331 -14.19 -26.83 7.33
N ARG A 332 -13.56 -28.00 7.49
CA ARG A 332 -13.75 -28.96 8.58
C ARG A 332 -12.89 -28.67 9.81
N LEU A 333 -11.90 -27.79 9.71
CA LEU A 333 -11.07 -27.44 10.86
C LEU A 333 -11.92 -26.74 11.93
N PRO A 334 -11.59 -26.92 13.23
CA PRO A 334 -12.25 -26.20 14.31
C PRO A 334 -12.19 -24.69 14.08
N ARG A 335 -13.36 -24.04 14.17
CA ARG A 335 -13.49 -22.60 14.04
C ARG A 335 -13.52 -21.96 15.43
N MET A 336 -13.06 -20.71 15.51
CA MET A 336 -13.33 -19.90 16.69
C MET A 336 -14.83 -19.84 17.00
N THR A 337 -15.16 -19.89 18.28
CA THR A 337 -16.48 -19.52 18.78
C THR A 337 -16.72 -18.02 18.59
N GLU A 338 -17.98 -17.58 18.58
CA GLU A 338 -18.31 -16.16 18.47
C GLU A 338 -17.69 -15.34 19.62
N ALA A 339 -17.69 -15.89 20.84
CA ALA A 339 -17.08 -15.26 22.01
C ALA A 339 -15.56 -15.14 21.93
N GLU A 340 -14.88 -16.06 21.24
CA GLU A 340 -13.44 -15.97 20.95
C GLU A 340 -13.15 -14.91 19.88
N LEU A 341 -13.95 -14.90 18.81
CA LEU A 341 -13.84 -13.91 17.75
C LEU A 341 -14.03 -12.49 18.29
N GLU A 342 -15.04 -12.26 19.12
CA GLU A 342 -15.28 -10.94 19.71
C GLU A 342 -14.17 -10.53 20.69
N ARG A 343 -13.57 -11.47 21.42
CA ARG A 343 -12.37 -11.18 22.24
C ARG A 343 -11.18 -10.76 21.38
N LEU A 344 -10.94 -11.48 20.27
CA LEU A 344 -9.88 -11.13 19.32
C LEU A 344 -10.12 -9.75 18.70
N ARG A 345 -11.35 -9.47 18.28
CA ARG A 345 -11.75 -8.15 17.74
C ARG A 345 -11.59 -7.04 18.75
N ALA A 346 -12.08 -7.22 19.98
CA ALA A 346 -11.94 -6.23 21.05
C ALA A 346 -10.47 -5.94 21.36
N HIS A 347 -9.61 -6.96 21.41
CA HIS A 347 -8.17 -6.77 21.56
C HIS A 347 -7.56 -6.03 20.36
N ASN A 348 -7.95 -6.41 19.14
CA ASN A 348 -7.47 -5.80 17.91
C ASN A 348 -7.87 -4.31 17.80
N ARG A 349 -9.12 -3.96 18.11
CA ARG A 349 -9.64 -2.59 18.08
C ARG A 349 -8.79 -1.64 18.93
N ARG A 350 -8.35 -2.08 20.13
CA ARG A 350 -7.46 -1.29 21.00
C ARG A 350 -6.09 -0.97 20.38
N ARG A 351 -5.68 -1.73 19.36
CA ARG A 351 -4.37 -1.62 18.71
C ARG A 351 -4.44 -0.95 17.35
N VAL A 352 -5.50 -1.19 16.58
CA VAL A 352 -5.58 -0.77 15.17
C VAL A 352 -6.63 0.29 14.88
N ALA A 353 -7.63 0.46 15.75
CA ALA A 353 -8.76 1.34 15.49
C ALA A 353 -8.67 2.63 16.31
N ALA A 354 -9.35 3.67 15.81
CA ALA A 354 -9.46 4.93 16.53
C ALA A 354 -10.28 4.77 17.79
N VAL A 355 -9.92 5.51 18.84
CA VAL A 355 -10.83 5.71 19.97
C VAL A 355 -12.03 6.51 19.44
N ARG A 356 -13.27 6.04 19.70
CA ARG A 356 -14.49 6.74 19.27
C ARG A 356 -14.43 8.21 19.70
N GLY A 357 -14.47 9.14 18.73
CA GLY A 357 -14.41 10.58 18.95
C GLY A 357 -13.08 11.25 18.59
N GLU A 358 -12.01 10.49 18.35
CA GLU A 358 -10.73 10.99 17.83
C GLU A 358 -10.74 11.05 16.29
N THR A 359 -11.68 11.77 15.69
CA THR A 359 -11.36 12.35 14.38
C THR A 359 -10.30 13.41 14.65
N ALA A 360 -9.06 13.12 14.30
CA ALA A 360 -7.99 14.11 14.39
C ALA A 360 -8.50 15.42 13.78
N GLU A 361 -8.51 16.50 14.58
CA GLU A 361 -8.67 17.82 14.00
C GLU A 361 -7.57 17.95 12.93
N PRO A 362 -7.93 18.29 11.67
CA PRO A 362 -6.91 18.58 10.67
C PRO A 362 -5.95 19.60 11.27
N ALA A 363 -4.64 19.41 11.04
CA ALA A 363 -3.60 20.25 11.61
C ALA A 363 -4.03 21.71 11.57
N GLN A 364 -4.16 22.36 12.73
CA GLN A 364 -4.57 23.77 12.82
C GLN A 364 -3.50 24.61 12.11
N LEU A 365 -3.74 24.86 10.83
CA LEU A 365 -2.93 25.73 9.99
C LEU A 365 -3.14 27.14 10.53
N GLN A 366 -2.15 27.65 11.26
CA GLN A 366 -2.16 29.05 11.67
C GLN A 366 -2.24 29.91 10.41
N VAL A 367 -3.42 30.48 10.17
CA VAL A 367 -3.60 31.50 9.14
C VAL A 367 -2.82 32.72 9.64
N SER A 368 -1.62 32.92 9.11
CA SER A 368 -0.96 34.22 9.21
C SER A 368 -1.94 35.25 8.66
N GLN A 369 -2.34 36.20 9.51
CA GLN A 369 -3.17 37.33 9.12
C GLN A 369 -2.56 37.99 7.87
N GLN A 370 -3.41 38.33 6.90
CA GLN A 370 -3.03 39.12 5.73
C GLN A 370 -2.24 40.36 6.18
N PRO A 371 -1.10 40.70 5.54
CA PRO A 371 -0.54 42.02 5.74
C PRO A 371 -1.59 43.05 5.30
N ALA A 372 -1.78 44.07 6.13
CA ALA A 372 -2.68 45.18 5.86
C ALA A 372 -2.41 45.75 4.45
N PRO A 373 -3.46 46.21 3.72
CA PRO A 373 -3.27 46.80 2.41
C PRO A 373 -2.29 47.96 2.50
N ALA A 374 -1.29 47.96 1.62
CA ALA A 374 -0.28 49.01 1.56
C ALA A 374 -0.97 50.37 1.43
N GLU A 375 -0.64 51.30 2.33
CA GLU A 375 -1.02 52.71 2.20
C GLU A 375 -0.52 53.21 0.84
N LYS A 376 -1.44 53.82 0.07
CA LYS A 376 -1.10 54.55 -1.13
C LYS A 376 -0.19 55.71 -0.72
N VAL A 377 1.07 55.63 -1.10
CA VAL A 377 1.95 56.80 -1.11
C VAL A 377 1.47 57.70 -2.24
N GLU A 378 0.76 58.77 -1.88
CA GLU A 378 0.52 59.90 -2.78
C GLU A 378 1.88 60.51 -3.14
N ILE A 379 2.20 60.46 -4.43
CA ILE A 379 3.36 61.15 -4.99
C ILE A 379 2.90 62.59 -5.22
N GLU A 380 3.29 63.51 -4.34
CA GLU A 380 3.17 64.94 -4.62
C GLU A 380 4.06 65.31 -5.82
N GLU A 381 3.45 65.87 -6.86
CA GLU A 381 4.17 66.47 -7.97
C GLU A 381 4.97 67.69 -7.47
N PRO A 382 6.27 67.81 -7.76
CA PRO A 382 7.00 69.01 -7.43
C PRO A 382 6.65 70.11 -8.44
N GLU A 383 5.97 71.16 -7.96
CA GLU A 383 5.95 72.47 -8.62
C GLU A 383 7.38 73.01 -8.70
N LEU A 384 7.87 73.27 -9.92
CA LEU A 384 9.08 74.06 -10.14
C LEU A 384 8.80 75.18 -11.13
N LEU A 385 8.86 76.39 -10.57
CA LEU A 385 9.11 77.69 -11.21
C LEU A 385 10.43 77.72 -11.99
#